data_AF-A0A4V5N6P3-F1
#
_entry.id   AF-A0A4V5N6P3-F1
#
_cell.length_a   1.000
_cell.length_b   1.000
_cell.length_c   1.000
_cell.angle_alpha   90.00
_cell.angle_beta   90.00
_cell.angle_gamma   90.00
#
_symmetry.space_group_name_H-M   'P 1'
#
loop_
_entity.id
_entity.type
_entity.pdbx_description
1 polymer ?
#
loop_
_entity_poly.entity_id
_entity_poly.type
_entity_poly.pdbx_seq_one_letter_code
_entity_poly.pdbx_strand_id
1 'polypeptide(L)'
;MAPKAKRDAPELDVNDLPTPALDNADLRMSYRIARGEQGVLTFEPYKSLLLPHWRFRTIPIAQASSTTLWRAFQHYVETGDFVGADMARKFIQMGMTRAKRYANHKGGRKYDRSAREVEREGGGRAELPVSVAHEGKEEKLGASEVFREVWRRCGGDERYAGLKREFLAEQKVWDGERKKIVKKEEEEMKVVKDEEVDDG
;
A
#
# COMPACT_ATOMS: atom_id res chain seq x y z
N MET A 1 -16.24 27.19 -15.24
CA MET A 1 -16.17 25.72 -15.23
C MET A 1 -17.10 25.20 -14.15
N ALA A 2 -18.16 24.47 -14.51
CA ALA A 2 -19.04 23.84 -13.51
C ALA A 2 -18.24 22.83 -12.68
N PRO A 3 -18.47 22.74 -11.35
CA PRO A 3 -17.82 21.70 -10.55
C PRO A 3 -18.29 20.33 -11.06
N LYS A 4 -17.36 19.49 -11.52
CA LYS A 4 -17.67 18.09 -11.83
C LYS A 4 -18.28 17.47 -10.58
N ALA A 5 -19.53 17.01 -10.67
CA ALA A 5 -20.16 16.23 -9.62
C ALA A 5 -19.24 15.04 -9.30
N LYS A 6 -18.77 14.95 -8.05
CA LYS A 6 -17.98 13.82 -7.61
C LYS A 6 -18.92 12.63 -7.56
N ARG A 7 -18.77 11.71 -8.52
CA ARG A 7 -19.41 10.40 -8.49
C ARG A 7 -19.07 9.74 -7.15
N ASP A 8 -20.09 9.22 -6.48
CA ASP A 8 -19.91 8.33 -5.35
C ASP A 8 -19.07 7.12 -5.80
N ALA A 9 -18.24 6.60 -4.90
CA ALA A 9 -17.52 5.37 -5.20
C ALA A 9 -18.55 4.27 -5.47
N PRO A 10 -18.34 3.40 -6.48
CA PRO A 10 -19.18 2.22 -6.63
C PRO A 10 -19.18 1.46 -5.29
N GLU A 11 -20.31 0.84 -4.96
CA GLU A 11 -20.39 -0.01 -3.78
C GLU A 11 -19.41 -1.18 -3.98
N LEU A 12 -18.52 -1.40 -3.00
CA LEU A 12 -17.63 -2.55 -3.03
C LEU A 12 -18.42 -3.77 -2.58
N ASP A 13 -18.65 -4.73 -3.46
CA ASP A 13 -19.13 -6.03 -3.03
C ASP A 13 -17.96 -6.76 -2.37
N VAL A 14 -17.90 -6.64 -1.05
CA VAL A 14 -16.83 -7.23 -0.24
C VAL A 14 -16.90 -8.75 -0.20
N ASN A 15 -18.03 -9.36 -0.61
CA ASN A 15 -18.19 -10.81 -0.63
C ASN A 15 -17.62 -11.46 -1.90
N ASP A 16 -17.35 -10.66 -2.94
CA ASP A 16 -16.82 -11.11 -4.24
C ASP A 16 -15.54 -10.35 -4.62
N LEU A 17 -14.70 -10.07 -3.62
CA LEU A 17 -13.41 -9.42 -3.85
C LEU A 17 -12.41 -10.42 -4.46
N PRO A 18 -11.80 -10.10 -5.62
CA PRO A 18 -10.82 -10.99 -6.25
C PRO A 18 -9.59 -11.21 -5.37
N THR A 19 -9.09 -12.45 -5.34
CA THR A 19 -7.91 -12.87 -4.57
C THR A 19 -6.74 -13.32 -5.45
N PRO A 20 -6.25 -12.47 -6.37
CA PRO A 20 -5.32 -12.89 -7.43
C PRO A 20 -3.96 -13.38 -6.92
N ALA A 21 -3.54 -12.99 -5.72
CA ALA A 21 -2.32 -13.52 -5.11
C ALA A 21 -2.48 -14.98 -4.66
N LEU A 22 -3.70 -15.52 -4.53
CA LEU A 22 -3.87 -16.95 -4.26
C LEU A 22 -3.53 -17.80 -5.49
N ASP A 23 -3.96 -17.35 -6.67
CA ASP A 23 -3.83 -18.10 -7.92
C ASP A 23 -2.53 -17.81 -8.70
N ASN A 24 -1.86 -16.69 -8.39
CA ASN A 24 -0.66 -16.26 -9.10
C ASN A 24 0.53 -16.09 -8.13
N ALA A 25 1.41 -17.10 -8.10
CA ALA A 25 2.60 -17.11 -7.26
C ALA A 25 3.59 -16.00 -7.61
N ASP A 26 3.81 -15.70 -8.90
CA ASP A 26 4.72 -14.63 -9.32
C ASP A 26 4.22 -13.26 -8.83
N LEU A 27 2.91 -13.01 -8.95
CA LEU A 27 2.28 -11.81 -8.40
C LEU A 27 2.46 -11.76 -6.88
N ARG A 28 2.08 -12.84 -6.17
CA ARG A 28 2.18 -12.94 -4.71
C ARG A 28 3.61 -12.67 -4.23
N MET A 29 4.59 -13.32 -4.84
CA MET A 29 5.99 -13.24 -4.44
C MET A 29 6.69 -11.95 -4.90
N SER A 30 6.16 -11.26 -5.92
CA SER A 30 6.64 -9.91 -6.30
C SER A 30 6.29 -8.85 -5.24
N TYR A 31 5.28 -9.10 -4.40
CA TYR A 31 4.88 -8.19 -3.34
C TYR A 31 5.95 -8.09 -2.24
N ARG A 32 6.34 -6.87 -1.86
CA ARG A 32 7.30 -6.64 -0.77
C ARG A 32 6.68 -5.83 0.36
N ILE A 33 6.83 -6.32 1.59
CA ILE A 33 6.41 -5.61 2.79
C ILE A 33 7.40 -4.47 3.05
N ALA A 34 7.12 -3.31 2.45
CA ALA A 34 7.91 -2.10 2.65
C ALA A 34 7.53 -1.34 3.94
N ARG A 35 8.37 -0.38 4.34
CA ARG A 35 8.15 0.42 5.55
C ARG A 35 6.95 1.35 5.38
N GLY A 36 5.99 1.27 6.32
CA GLY A 36 4.80 2.12 6.32
C GLY A 36 3.88 1.85 5.13
N GLU A 37 3.67 2.88 4.31
CA GLU A 37 2.71 2.88 3.19
C GLU A 37 3.37 2.73 1.81
N GLN A 38 4.68 2.46 1.78
CA GLN A 38 5.40 2.27 0.51
C GLN A 38 4.80 1.10 -0.29
N GLY A 39 4.63 1.32 -1.60
CA GLY A 39 4.05 0.34 -2.54
C GLY A 39 2.52 0.35 -2.65
N VAL A 40 1.79 0.97 -1.71
CA VAL A 40 0.31 0.89 -1.67
C VAL A 40 -0.37 1.51 -2.90
N LEU A 41 0.27 2.51 -3.52
CA LEU A 41 -0.24 3.20 -4.71
C LEU A 41 0.36 2.67 -6.02
N THR A 42 1.09 1.56 -5.99
CA THR A 42 1.75 1.01 -7.19
C THR A 42 1.49 -0.48 -7.39
N PHE A 43 1.11 -1.23 -6.36
CA PHE A 43 0.91 -2.67 -6.45
C PHE A 43 -0.50 -3.04 -6.97
N GLU A 44 -0.56 -3.51 -8.21
CA GLU A 44 -1.79 -3.96 -8.88
C GLU A 44 -2.06 -5.46 -8.66
N PRO A 45 -3.32 -5.92 -8.75
CA PRO A 45 -4.55 -5.14 -8.98
C PRO A 45 -5.16 -4.56 -7.69
N TYR A 46 -4.60 -4.88 -6.52
CA TYR A 46 -5.15 -4.46 -5.23
C TYR A 46 -5.25 -2.94 -5.08
N LYS A 47 -4.32 -2.17 -5.64
CA LYS A 47 -4.45 -0.71 -5.72
C LYS A 47 -5.75 -0.33 -6.40
N SER A 48 -6.01 -0.84 -7.60
CA SER A 48 -7.22 -0.49 -8.37
C SER A 48 -8.50 -0.95 -7.69
N LEU A 49 -8.47 -2.08 -6.99
CA LEU A 49 -9.60 -2.58 -6.20
C LEU A 49 -9.90 -1.70 -4.98
N LEU A 50 -8.89 -1.23 -4.25
CA LEU A 50 -9.08 -0.58 -2.94
C LEU A 50 -9.09 0.95 -2.99
N LEU A 51 -8.33 1.56 -3.90
CA LEU A 51 -8.19 3.03 -4.02
C LEU A 51 -9.52 3.78 -4.25
N PRO A 52 -10.50 3.27 -5.01
CA PRO A 52 -11.80 3.94 -5.18
C PRO A 52 -12.52 4.19 -3.85
N HIS A 53 -12.35 3.30 -2.88
CA HIS A 53 -13.04 3.32 -1.58
C HIS A 53 -12.25 4.08 -0.51
N TRP A 54 -11.04 4.55 -0.81
CA TRP A 54 -10.21 5.31 0.13
C TRP A 54 -10.53 6.81 0.09
N ARG A 55 -11.24 7.32 1.10
CA ARG A 55 -11.75 8.71 1.19
C ARG A 55 -11.75 9.20 2.64
N PHE A 56 -11.44 10.48 2.86
CA PHE A 56 -11.33 11.07 4.21
C PHE A 56 -11.64 12.57 4.20
N ARG A 57 -12.60 13.02 3.38
CA ARG A 57 -12.90 14.46 3.27
C ARG A 57 -13.48 15.00 4.59
N THR A 58 -14.43 14.27 5.15
CA THR A 58 -15.12 14.56 6.41
C THR A 58 -15.15 13.31 7.28
N ILE A 59 -15.54 13.45 8.54
CA ILE A 59 -15.67 12.31 9.48
C ILE A 59 -16.63 11.24 8.94
N PRO A 60 -17.86 11.54 8.46
CA PRO A 60 -18.75 10.52 7.89
C PRO A 60 -18.17 9.79 6.68
N ILE A 61 -17.45 10.51 5.81
CA ILE A 61 -16.78 9.91 4.66
C ILE A 61 -15.65 8.99 5.11
N ALA A 62 -14.89 9.39 6.14
CA ALA A 62 -13.84 8.57 6.72
C ALA A 62 -14.40 7.30 7.38
N GLN A 63 -15.54 7.41 8.08
CA GLN A 63 -16.25 6.26 8.65
C GLN A 63 -16.63 5.27 7.56
N ALA A 64 -17.37 5.69 6.53
CA ALA A 64 -17.76 4.83 5.42
C ALA A 64 -16.53 4.19 4.74
N SER A 65 -15.51 5.00 4.43
CA SER A 65 -14.28 4.52 3.80
C SER A 65 -13.54 3.49 4.65
N SER A 66 -13.35 3.76 5.94
CA SER A 66 -12.64 2.87 6.86
C SER A 66 -13.42 1.57 7.08
N THR A 67 -14.75 1.61 7.13
CA THR A 67 -15.61 0.42 7.22
C THR A 67 -15.51 -0.43 5.95
N THR A 68 -15.56 0.16 4.76
CA THR A 68 -15.39 -0.60 3.51
C THR A 68 -14.02 -1.27 3.44
N LEU A 69 -12.95 -0.55 3.75
CA LEU A 69 -11.60 -1.11 3.75
C LEU A 69 -11.39 -2.15 4.85
N TRP A 70 -12.05 -2.00 6.00
CA TRP A 70 -12.05 -3.00 7.07
C TRP A 70 -12.71 -4.30 6.60
N ARG A 71 -13.87 -4.23 5.95
CA ARG A 71 -14.53 -5.41 5.38
C ARG A 71 -13.67 -6.09 4.32
N ALA A 72 -13.01 -5.32 3.46
CA ALA A 72 -12.06 -5.88 2.50
C ALA A 72 -10.87 -6.57 3.19
N PHE A 73 -10.33 -5.98 4.26
CA PHE A 73 -9.30 -6.62 5.08
C PHE A 73 -9.79 -7.96 5.66
N GLN A 74 -10.99 -7.99 6.25
CA GLN A 74 -11.56 -9.21 6.82
C GLN A 74 -11.74 -10.30 5.76
N HIS A 75 -12.29 -9.96 4.59
CA HIS A 75 -12.42 -10.88 3.46
C HIS A 75 -11.07 -11.52 3.11
N TYR A 76 -10.04 -10.72 2.87
CA TYR A 76 -8.73 -11.25 2.50
C TYR A 76 -8.08 -12.09 3.61
N VAL A 77 -8.31 -11.74 4.88
CA VAL A 77 -7.85 -12.57 6.00
C VAL A 77 -8.59 -13.91 6.04
N GLU A 78 -9.90 -13.91 5.80
CA GLU A 78 -10.73 -15.12 5.78
C GLU A 78 -10.42 -16.04 4.60
N THR A 79 -10.08 -15.47 3.43
CA THR A 79 -9.68 -16.25 2.24
C THR A 79 -8.21 -16.65 2.25
N GLY A 80 -7.41 -16.16 3.20
CA GLY A 80 -5.97 -16.44 3.28
C GLY A 80 -5.10 -15.63 2.30
N ASP A 81 -5.65 -14.60 1.66
CA ASP A 81 -4.90 -13.71 0.78
C ASP A 81 -4.14 -12.64 1.58
N PHE A 82 -2.92 -12.98 2.00
CA PHE A 82 -2.08 -12.05 2.76
C PHE A 82 -1.84 -10.71 2.03
N VAL A 83 -1.63 -10.75 0.72
CA VAL A 83 -1.26 -9.55 -0.05
C VAL A 83 -2.44 -8.58 -0.09
N GLY A 84 -3.65 -9.10 -0.35
CA GLY A 84 -4.88 -8.32 -0.26
C GLY A 84 -5.09 -7.74 1.15
N ALA A 85 -4.89 -8.55 2.18
CA ALA A 85 -5.03 -8.13 3.57
C ALA A 85 -4.06 -7.00 3.94
N ASP A 86 -2.76 -7.14 3.63
CA ASP A 86 -1.78 -6.09 3.94
C ASP A 86 -2.02 -4.82 3.09
N MET A 87 -2.48 -4.95 1.85
CA MET A 87 -2.87 -3.79 1.02
C MET A 87 -4.05 -3.03 1.63
N ALA A 88 -5.12 -3.72 2.05
CA ALA A 88 -6.25 -3.10 2.74
C ALA A 88 -5.81 -2.40 4.04
N ARG A 89 -5.00 -3.07 4.87
CA ARG A 89 -4.40 -2.49 6.09
C ARG A 89 -3.58 -1.23 5.78
N LYS A 90 -2.78 -1.24 4.71
CA LYS A 90 -1.97 -0.08 4.28
C LYS A 90 -2.82 1.08 3.79
N PHE A 91 -3.92 0.84 3.08
CA PHE A 91 -4.87 1.90 2.73
C PHE A 91 -5.51 2.54 3.98
N ILE A 92 -5.86 1.73 4.98
CA ILE A 92 -6.35 2.21 6.28
C ILE A 92 -5.27 3.08 6.97
N GLN A 93 -4.02 2.59 7.01
CA GLN A 93 -2.88 3.36 7.54
C GLN A 93 -2.68 4.69 6.81
N MET A 94 -2.74 4.68 5.48
CA MET A 94 -2.63 5.87 4.65
C MET A 94 -3.78 6.85 4.90
N GLY A 95 -4.99 6.36 5.22
CA GLY A 95 -6.11 7.19 5.65
C GLY A 95 -5.78 7.98 6.91
N MET A 96 -5.26 7.29 7.93
CA MET A 96 -4.83 7.89 9.19
C MET A 96 -3.73 8.94 8.96
N THR A 97 -2.62 8.57 8.33
CA THR A 97 -1.46 9.48 8.21
C THR A 97 -1.76 10.67 7.30
N ARG A 98 -2.52 10.46 6.22
CA ARG A 98 -2.84 11.52 5.27
C ARG A 98 -3.90 12.46 5.82
N ALA A 99 -4.92 11.97 6.52
CA ALA A 99 -5.85 12.83 7.23
C ALA A 99 -5.11 13.70 8.25
N LYS A 100 -4.23 13.11 9.07
CA LYS A 100 -3.41 13.87 10.04
C LYS A 100 -2.49 14.90 9.37
N ARG A 101 -1.91 14.57 8.22
CA ARG A 101 -1.12 15.54 7.43
C ARG A 101 -1.95 16.74 6.96
N TYR A 102 -3.20 16.52 6.57
CA TYR A 102 -4.11 17.62 6.16
C TYR A 102 -4.63 18.44 7.36
N ALA A 103 -4.66 17.87 8.56
CA ALA A 103 -4.90 18.62 9.80
C ALA A 103 -3.69 19.48 10.20
N ASN A 104 -2.48 18.98 9.96
CA ASN A 104 -1.25 19.67 10.32
C ASN A 104 -0.83 20.70 9.28
N HIS A 105 -1.18 20.53 8.01
CA HIS A 105 -0.81 21.45 6.95
C HIS A 105 -2.04 21.73 6.09
N LYS A 106 -2.52 22.98 6.07
CA LYS A 106 -3.63 23.40 5.20
C LYS A 106 -3.32 23.02 3.74
N GLY A 107 -4.20 22.23 3.12
CA GLY A 107 -4.00 21.71 1.75
C GLY A 107 -3.10 20.47 1.64
N GLY A 108 -2.56 19.96 2.76
CA GLY A 108 -1.83 18.69 2.82
C GLY A 108 -0.38 18.72 2.30
N ARG A 109 0.14 19.92 2.00
CA ARG A 109 1.52 20.14 1.57
C ARG A 109 2.42 20.26 2.80
N LYS A 110 3.26 19.24 3.02
CA LYS A 110 4.19 19.16 4.15
C LYS A 110 5.55 19.79 3.86
N TYR A 111 6.02 19.71 2.62
CA TYR A 111 7.36 20.16 2.23
C TYR A 111 7.27 21.38 1.30
N ASP A 112 8.31 22.20 1.32
CA ASP A 112 8.45 23.26 0.33
C ASP A 112 8.63 22.68 -1.10
N ARG A 113 8.45 23.50 -2.13
CA ARG A 113 8.41 23.09 -3.54
C ARG A 113 9.85 22.92 -4.02
N SER A 114 10.76 23.77 -3.55
CA SER A 114 12.21 23.63 -3.73
C SER A 114 12.75 22.35 -3.07
N ALA A 115 12.06 21.82 -2.07
CA ALA A 115 12.50 20.63 -1.35
C ALA A 115 12.63 19.39 -2.25
N ARG A 116 11.95 19.32 -3.40
CA ARG A 116 12.12 18.22 -4.37
C ARG A 116 13.40 18.33 -5.18
N GLU A 117 13.86 19.55 -5.47
CA GLU A 117 15.13 19.79 -6.15
C GLU A 117 16.28 19.48 -5.19
N VAL A 118 16.19 19.98 -3.96
CA VAL A 118 17.17 19.71 -2.90
C VAL A 118 17.34 18.22 -2.62
N GLU A 119 16.25 17.43 -2.60
CA GLU A 119 16.36 15.98 -2.41
C GLU A 119 17.05 15.26 -3.56
N ARG A 120 16.87 15.72 -4.82
CA ARG A 120 17.59 15.14 -5.97
C ARG A 120 19.08 15.41 -5.90
N GLU A 121 19.45 16.51 -5.27
CA GLU A 121 20.84 16.92 -5.01
C GLU A 121 21.41 16.30 -3.72
N GLY A 122 20.68 15.39 -3.07
CA GLY A 122 21.12 14.68 -1.86
C GLY A 122 20.88 15.44 -0.56
N GLY A 123 20.22 16.59 -0.60
CA GLY A 123 19.86 17.40 0.57
C GLY A 123 18.55 17.00 1.25
N GLY A 124 18.35 17.44 2.49
CA GLY A 124 17.13 17.22 3.25
C GLY A 124 15.96 18.09 2.78
N ARG A 125 14.74 17.54 2.77
CA ARG A 125 13.54 18.31 2.43
C ARG A 125 13.15 19.27 3.55
N ALA A 126 13.02 20.56 3.25
CA ALA A 126 12.51 21.55 4.19
C ALA A 126 11.01 21.35 4.48
N GLU A 127 10.65 21.15 5.76
CA GLU A 127 9.27 21.01 6.23
C GLU A 127 8.61 22.38 6.46
N LEU A 128 7.35 22.51 6.03
CA LEU A 128 6.54 23.69 6.28
C LEU A 128 6.02 23.67 7.73
N PRO A 129 5.83 24.84 8.35
CA PRO A 129 5.24 24.93 9.68
C PRO A 129 3.89 24.22 9.79
N VAL A 130 3.64 23.65 10.97
CA VAL A 130 2.32 23.11 11.31
C VAL A 130 1.34 24.26 11.44
N SER A 131 0.17 24.13 10.83
CA SER A 131 -0.91 25.10 10.89
C SER A 131 -1.54 25.10 12.28
N VAL A 132 -1.51 26.25 12.96
CA VAL A 132 -2.06 26.42 14.33
C VAL A 132 -3.58 26.23 14.33
N ALA A 133 -4.29 26.92 13.43
CA ALA A 133 -5.72 26.74 13.19
C ALA A 133 -6.05 26.98 11.70
N HIS A 134 -6.95 26.17 11.13
CA HIS A 134 -7.55 26.43 9.83
C HIS A 134 -8.87 25.68 9.69
N GLU A 135 -9.70 26.17 8.77
CA GLU A 135 -10.95 25.52 8.37
C GLU A 135 -10.70 24.04 8.01
N GLY A 136 -11.52 23.16 8.58
CA GLY A 136 -11.46 21.72 8.36
C GLY A 136 -10.38 20.98 9.15
N LYS A 137 -9.57 21.63 10.00
CA LYS A 137 -8.58 20.94 10.84
C LYS A 137 -9.21 19.88 11.74
N GLU A 138 -10.28 20.21 12.45
CA GLU A 138 -10.99 19.29 13.35
C GLU A 138 -11.56 18.08 12.59
N GLU A 139 -12.21 18.32 11.45
CA GLU A 139 -12.68 17.26 10.54
C GLU A 139 -11.55 16.30 10.11
N LYS A 140 -10.35 16.83 9.85
CA LYS A 140 -9.19 16.02 9.47
C LYS A 140 -8.58 15.25 10.65
N LEU A 141 -8.59 15.82 11.85
CA LEU A 141 -8.20 15.11 13.06
C LEU A 141 -9.19 13.99 13.36
N GLY A 142 -10.49 14.26 13.32
CA GLY A 142 -11.53 13.25 13.51
C GLY A 142 -11.43 12.12 12.48
N ALA A 143 -11.26 12.44 11.20
CA ALA A 143 -11.02 11.45 10.17
C ALA A 143 -9.76 10.60 10.43
N SER A 144 -8.66 11.21 10.90
CA SER A 144 -7.45 10.48 11.28
C SER A 144 -7.71 9.49 12.41
N GLU A 145 -8.48 9.88 13.42
CA GLU A 145 -8.77 9.01 14.57
C GLU A 145 -9.68 7.83 14.18
N VAL A 146 -10.65 8.05 13.30
CA VAL A 146 -11.46 6.97 12.71
C VAL A 146 -10.58 5.91 12.05
N PHE A 147 -9.65 6.32 11.17
CA PHE A 147 -8.73 5.37 10.54
C PHE A 147 -7.75 4.74 11.55
N ARG A 148 -7.32 5.48 12.58
CA ARG A 148 -6.42 4.98 13.62
C ARG A 148 -7.04 3.82 14.38
N GLU A 149 -8.32 3.92 14.71
CA GLU A 149 -9.05 2.85 15.40
C GLU A 149 -9.08 1.57 14.57
N VAL A 150 -9.49 1.67 13.30
CA VAL A 150 -9.52 0.51 12.38
C VAL A 150 -8.12 -0.04 12.15
N TRP A 151 -7.10 0.81 11.99
CA TRP A 151 -5.71 0.38 11.82
C TRP A 151 -5.19 -0.46 12.99
N ARG A 152 -5.55 -0.08 14.23
CA ARG A 152 -5.21 -0.85 15.43
C ARG A 152 -5.89 -2.22 15.43
N ARG A 153 -7.16 -2.30 15.00
CA ARG A 153 -7.89 -3.57 14.87
C ARG A 153 -7.19 -4.50 13.89
N CYS A 154 -6.81 -4.02 12.70
CA CYS A 154 -6.01 -4.81 11.76
C CYS A 154 -4.68 -5.30 12.36
N GLY A 155 -4.01 -4.44 13.14
CA GLY A 155 -2.73 -4.79 13.77
C GLY A 155 -2.84 -5.82 14.90
N GLY A 156 -4.01 -5.94 15.53
CA GLY A 156 -4.31 -6.92 16.58
C GLY A 156 -4.92 -8.22 16.06
N ASP A 157 -5.12 -8.37 14.75
CA ASP A 157 -5.71 -9.57 14.17
C ASP A 157 -4.69 -10.72 14.12
N GLU A 158 -4.98 -11.80 14.86
CA GLU A 158 -4.08 -12.95 15.00
C GLU A 158 -3.94 -13.76 13.70
N ARG A 159 -5.02 -13.84 12.88
CA ARG A 159 -4.98 -14.56 11.60
C ARG A 159 -4.10 -13.83 10.62
N TYR A 160 -4.24 -12.51 10.52
CA TYR A 160 -3.33 -11.66 9.74
C TYR A 160 -1.87 -11.83 10.18
N ALA A 161 -1.60 -11.89 11.49
CA ALA A 161 -0.26 -12.14 12.00
C ALA A 161 0.27 -13.54 11.59
N GLY A 162 -0.60 -14.56 11.56
CA GLY A 162 -0.32 -15.88 10.99
C GLY A 162 0.07 -15.82 9.52
N LEU A 163 -0.82 -15.30 8.68
CA LEU A 163 -0.63 -15.15 7.24
C LEU A 163 0.65 -14.39 6.89
N LYS A 164 0.98 -13.34 7.66
CA LYS A 164 2.23 -12.60 7.49
C LYS A 164 3.47 -13.46 7.72
N ARG A 165 3.46 -14.32 8.74
CA ARG A 165 4.58 -15.22 9.04
C ARG A 165 4.76 -16.26 7.94
N GLU A 166 3.66 -16.85 7.48
CA GLU A 166 3.64 -17.82 6.39
C GLU A 166 4.16 -17.20 5.09
N PHE A 167 3.64 -16.04 4.70
CA PHE A 167 4.09 -15.31 3.52
C PHE A 167 5.59 -15.01 3.55
N LEU A 168 6.11 -14.54 4.69
CA LEU A 168 7.54 -14.24 4.84
C LEU A 168 8.41 -15.50 4.73
N ALA A 169 7.95 -16.63 5.26
CA ALA A 169 8.63 -17.91 5.15
C ALA A 169 8.64 -18.41 3.69
N GLU A 170 7.48 -18.37 3.03
CA GLU A 170 7.32 -18.71 1.61
C GLU A 170 8.22 -17.84 0.73
N GLN A 171 8.17 -16.52 0.91
CA GLN A 171 8.97 -15.56 0.15
C GLN A 171 10.47 -15.79 0.30
N LYS A 172 10.94 -16.17 1.49
CA LYS A 172 12.34 -16.51 1.71
C LYS A 172 12.77 -17.74 0.90
N VAL A 173 11.94 -18.77 0.84
CA VAL A 173 12.20 -19.98 0.04
C VAL A 173 12.22 -19.63 -1.44
N TRP A 174 11.19 -18.92 -1.90
CA TRP A 174 11.05 -18.46 -3.28
C TRP A 174 12.27 -17.66 -3.77
N ASP A 175 12.72 -16.67 -2.99
CA ASP A 175 13.88 -15.86 -3.34
C ASP A 175 15.17 -16.71 -3.43
N GLY A 176 15.28 -17.71 -2.55
CA GLY A 176 16.39 -18.67 -2.56
C GLY A 176 16.39 -19.55 -3.81
N GLU A 177 15.23 -20.02 -4.26
CA GLU A 177 15.07 -20.81 -5.48
C GLU A 177 15.36 -19.98 -6.73
N ARG A 178 14.77 -18.78 -6.83
CA ARG A 178 15.02 -17.84 -7.94
C ARG A 178 16.50 -17.52 -8.07
N LYS A 179 17.22 -17.31 -6.96
CA LYS A 179 18.67 -17.06 -7.00
C LYS A 179 19.46 -18.25 -7.56
N LYS A 180 19.06 -19.48 -7.26
CA LYS A 180 19.71 -20.69 -7.81
C LYS A 180 19.45 -20.82 -9.31
N ILE A 181 18.23 -20.54 -9.76
CA ILE A 181 17.85 -20.56 -11.18
C ILE A 181 18.70 -19.54 -11.96
N VAL A 182 18.73 -18.28 -11.51
CA VAL A 182 19.53 -17.22 -12.15
C VAL A 182 21.00 -17.60 -12.23
N LYS A 183 21.56 -18.14 -11.13
CA LYS A 183 22.96 -18.60 -11.12
C LYS A 183 23.21 -19.70 -12.16
N LYS A 184 22.29 -20.66 -12.29
CA LYS A 184 22.42 -21.75 -13.26
C LYS A 184 22.33 -21.23 -14.70
N GLU A 185 21.39 -20.32 -14.99
CA GLU A 185 21.26 -19.67 -16.31
C GLU A 185 22.51 -18.86 -16.67
N GLU A 186 23.11 -18.16 -15.70
CA GLU A 186 24.39 -17.44 -15.89
C GLU A 186 25.56 -18.38 -16.17
N GLU A 187 25.61 -19.55 -15.52
CA GLU A 187 26.64 -20.57 -15.76
C GLU A 187 26.48 -21.21 -17.15
N GLU A 188 25.25 -21.58 -17.55
CA GLU A 188 24.96 -22.12 -18.88
C GLU A 188 25.28 -21.11 -20.00
N MET A 189 24.93 -19.82 -19.81
CA MET A 189 25.26 -18.78 -20.79
C MET A 189 26.76 -18.53 -20.93
N LYS A 190 27.56 -18.75 -19.88
CA LYS A 190 29.02 -18.66 -19.97
C LYS A 190 29.62 -19.80 -20.78
N VAL A 191 29.15 -21.03 -20.57
CA VAL A 191 29.61 -22.20 -21.34
C VAL A 191 29.36 -22.00 -22.83
N VAL A 192 28.16 -21.54 -23.22
CA VAL A 192 27.84 -21.27 -24.63
C VAL A 192 28.75 -20.20 -25.24
N LYS A 193 29.07 -19.14 -24.49
CA LYS A 193 29.98 -18.08 -24.97
C LYS A 193 31.42 -18.57 -25.09
N ASP A 194 31.88 -19.42 -24.19
CA ASP A 194 33.22 -19.99 -24.24
C ASP A 194 33.35 -20.98 -25.42
N GLU A 195 32.30 -21.73 -25.75
CA GLU A 195 32.24 -22.62 -26.93
C GLU A 195 32.19 -21.84 -28.27
N GLU A 196 31.44 -20.73 -28.35
CA GLU A 196 31.40 -19.88 -29.56
C GLU A 196 32.72 -19.15 -29.88
N VAL A 197 33.61 -19.01 -28.90
CA VAL A 197 34.91 -18.33 -29.05
C VAL A 197 36.02 -19.29 -29.48
N ASP A 198 35.87 -20.61 -29.27
CA ASP A 198 36.87 -21.63 -29.65
C ASP A 198 36.73 -22.11 -31.11
N ASP A 199 35.58 -21.86 -31.76
CA ASP A 199 35.26 -22.28 -33.14
C ASP A 199 35.42 -21.15 -34.19
N GLY A 200 36.04 -20.02 -33.84
CA GLY A 200 36.22 -18.82 -34.70
C GLY A 200 37.64 -18.31 -34.80
#